data_AF-A0A952VFL9-F1
#
_entry.id   AF-A0A952VFL9-F1
#
_cell.length_a   1.000
_cell.length_b   1.000
_cell.length_c   1.000
_cell.angle_alpha   90.00
_cell.angle_beta   90.00
_cell.angle_gamma   90.00
#
_symmetry.space_group_name_H-M   'P 1'
#
loop_
_entity.id
_entity.type
_entity.pdbx_description
1 polymer ?
#
loop_
_entity_poly.entity_id
_entity_poly.type
_entity_poly.pdbx_seq_one_letter_code
_entity_poly.pdbx_strand_id
1 'polypeptide(L)'
;MNEAAQYYESESPGFGAAFLDEVEYCTQAIANFPEAAPLITETIRRRLLLRFPYALLYTITSDRVHVLAVKNLKRRPMYWVGRA
;
A
#
# COMPACT_ATOMS: atom_id res chain seq x y z
N MET A 1 7.26 -5.29 -2.63
CA MET A 1 6.39 -5.30 -3.84
C MET A 1 6.30 -6.71 -4.44
N ASN A 2 7.45 -7.41 -4.59
CA ASN A 2 7.51 -8.72 -5.21
C ASN A 2 6.69 -9.83 -4.50
N GLU A 3 6.73 -9.93 -3.17
CA GLU A 3 5.97 -10.99 -2.45
C GLU A 3 4.44 -10.87 -2.56
N ALA A 4 3.89 -9.65 -2.61
CA ALA A 4 2.43 -9.46 -2.72
C ALA A 4 1.93 -9.73 -4.14
N ALA A 5 2.69 -9.32 -5.15
CA ALA A 5 2.41 -9.63 -6.55
C ALA A 5 2.54 -11.14 -6.81
N GLN A 6 3.60 -11.78 -6.30
CA GLN A 6 3.80 -13.23 -6.42
C GLN A 6 2.72 -14.04 -5.67
N TYR A 7 2.28 -13.59 -4.49
CA TYR A 7 1.19 -14.23 -3.75
C TYR A 7 -0.12 -14.22 -4.55
N TYR A 8 -0.48 -13.10 -5.19
CA TYR A 8 -1.69 -13.01 -6.01
C TYR A 8 -1.58 -13.70 -7.38
N GLU A 9 -0.42 -13.67 -8.03
CA GLU A 9 -0.18 -14.42 -9.28
C GLU A 9 -0.30 -15.94 -9.05
N SER A 10 0.12 -16.40 -7.86
CA SER A 10 0.05 -17.82 -7.48
C SER A 10 -1.34 -18.30 -7.03
N GLU A 11 -2.18 -17.42 -6.47
CA GLU A 11 -3.54 -17.79 -6.03
C GLU A 11 -4.61 -17.65 -7.13
N SER A 12 -4.44 -16.76 -8.11
CA SER A 12 -5.32 -16.68 -9.29
C SER A 12 -4.69 -15.86 -10.44
N PRO A 13 -4.48 -16.45 -11.63
CA PRO A 13 -3.96 -15.73 -12.79
C PRO A 13 -4.82 -14.50 -13.12
N GLY A 14 -4.18 -13.33 -13.29
CA GLY A 14 -4.86 -12.06 -13.61
C GLY A 14 -5.22 -11.16 -12.41
N PHE A 15 -5.19 -11.67 -11.18
CA PHE A 15 -5.37 -10.84 -9.98
C PHE A 15 -4.13 -10.01 -9.64
N GLY A 16 -2.95 -10.46 -10.05
CA GLY A 16 -1.70 -9.70 -9.94
C GLY A 16 -1.76 -8.38 -10.71
N ALA A 17 -2.19 -8.40 -11.96
CA ALA A 17 -2.35 -7.21 -12.80
C ALA A 17 -3.39 -6.23 -12.22
N ALA A 18 -4.58 -6.71 -11.86
CA ALA A 18 -5.61 -5.87 -11.28
C ALA A 18 -5.19 -5.24 -9.93
N PHE A 19 -4.36 -5.93 -9.15
CA PHE A 19 -3.76 -5.38 -7.93
C PHE A 19 -2.75 -4.27 -8.25
N LEU A 20 -1.88 -4.48 -9.24
CA LEU A 20 -0.92 -3.47 -9.68
C LEU A 20 -1.61 -2.22 -10.21
N ASP A 21 -2.66 -2.38 -11.04
CA ASP A 21 -3.47 -1.26 -11.55
C ASP A 21 -4.09 -0.46 -10.40
N GLU A 22 -4.64 -1.14 -9.38
CA GLU A 22 -5.22 -0.48 -8.22
C GLU A 22 -4.17 0.26 -7.37
N VAL A 23 -2.98 -0.32 -7.20
CA VAL A 23 -1.85 0.34 -6.51
C VAL A 23 -1.41 1.58 -7.30
N GLU A 24 -1.32 1.49 -8.61
CA GLU A 24 -0.94 2.61 -9.48
C GLU A 24 -1.97 3.74 -9.40
N TYR A 25 -3.26 3.43 -9.56
CA TYR A 25 -4.34 4.39 -9.39
C TYR A 25 -4.30 5.09 -8.03
N CYS A 26 -4.08 4.31 -6.96
CA CYS A 26 -3.99 4.85 -5.61
C CYS A 26 -2.76 5.75 -5.44
N THR A 27 -1.63 5.40 -6.06
CA THR A 27 -0.40 6.20 -6.06
C THR A 27 -0.59 7.52 -6.81
N GLN A 28 -1.23 7.49 -7.99
CA GLN A 28 -1.56 8.72 -8.74
C GLN A 28 -2.49 9.64 -7.95
N ALA A 29 -3.49 9.08 -7.26
CA ALA A 29 -4.37 9.87 -6.40
C ALA A 29 -3.61 10.52 -5.23
N ILE A 30 -2.64 9.82 -4.64
CA ILE A 30 -1.75 10.39 -3.62
C ILE A 30 -0.85 11.47 -4.22
N ALA A 31 -0.32 11.29 -5.43
CA ALA A 31 0.53 12.30 -6.07
C ALA A 31 -0.24 13.61 -6.34
N ASN A 32 -1.50 13.51 -6.78
CA ASN A 32 -2.35 14.67 -7.06
C ASN A 32 -2.85 15.35 -5.78
N PHE A 33 -3.18 14.57 -4.74
CA PHE A 33 -3.76 15.06 -3.49
C PHE A 33 -3.10 14.39 -2.27
N PRO A 34 -1.82 14.72 -2.00
CA PRO A 34 -1.03 14.00 -0.99
C PRO A 34 -1.59 14.18 0.42
N GLU A 35 -2.26 15.29 0.70
CA GLU A 35 -2.83 15.57 2.02
C GLU A 35 -4.25 15.04 2.23
N ALA A 36 -4.88 14.47 1.19
CA ALA A 36 -6.28 14.01 1.28
C ALA A 36 -6.47 12.74 2.12
N ALA A 37 -5.42 11.92 2.28
CA ALA A 37 -5.51 10.74 3.13
C ALA A 37 -5.26 11.12 4.60
N PRO A 38 -6.00 10.53 5.56
CA PRO A 38 -5.86 10.87 6.97
C PRO A 38 -4.49 10.47 7.52
N LEU A 39 -3.97 11.29 8.44
CA LEU A 39 -2.85 10.95 9.30
C LEU A 39 -3.27 9.82 10.25
N ILE A 40 -2.42 8.80 10.37
CA ILE A 40 -2.55 7.72 11.35
C ILE A 40 -1.50 7.82 12.47
N THR A 41 -0.46 8.63 12.25
CA THR A 41 0.53 9.07 13.23
C THR A 41 0.87 10.54 12.94
N GLU A 42 1.91 11.10 13.56
CA GLU A 42 2.33 12.50 13.34
C GLU A 42 2.70 12.82 11.87
N THR A 43 3.27 11.86 11.14
CA THR A 43 3.77 12.07 9.77
C THR A 43 3.25 11.06 8.75
N ILE A 44 2.74 9.92 9.22
CA ILE A 44 2.32 8.83 8.33
C ILE A 44 0.84 8.99 7.98
N ARG A 45 0.56 9.01 6.69
CA ARG A 45 -0.78 8.98 6.11
C ARG A 45 -1.11 7.58 5.60
N ARG A 46 -2.40 7.24 5.65
CA ARG A 46 -2.92 5.94 5.20
C ARG A 46 -4.02 6.12 4.16
N ARG A 47 -3.83 5.57 2.97
CA ARG A 47 -4.86 5.46 1.94
C ARG A 47 -5.22 4.01 1.69
N LEU A 48 -6.51 3.68 1.72
CA LEU A 48 -6.99 2.34 1.42
C LEU A 48 -7.05 2.14 -0.10
N LEU A 49 -6.72 0.93 -0.57
CA LEU A 49 -7.10 0.50 -1.91
C LEU A 49 -8.62 0.27 -1.93
N LEU A 50 -9.28 0.56 -3.04
CA LEU A 50 -10.73 0.45 -3.17
C LEU A 50 -11.16 -1.00 -3.37
N ARG A 51 -10.42 -1.73 -4.19
CA ARG A 51 -10.79 -3.10 -4.62
C ARG A 51 -10.17 -4.21 -3.79
N PHE A 52 -9.11 -3.91 -3.06
CA PHE A 52 -8.34 -4.88 -2.28
C PHE A 52 -8.25 -4.44 -0.83
N PRO A 53 -8.22 -5.38 0.13
CA PRO A 53 -8.10 -5.09 1.55
C PRO A 53 -6.65 -4.73 1.91
N TYR A 54 -6.12 -3.71 1.26
CA TYR A 54 -4.76 -3.23 1.37
C TYR A 54 -4.76 -1.72 1.60
N ALA A 55 -3.66 -1.21 2.15
CA ALA A 55 -3.45 0.21 2.33
C ALA A 55 -2.05 0.63 1.89
N LEU A 56 -1.94 1.79 1.26
CA LEU A 56 -0.69 2.51 1.09
C LEU A 56 -0.43 3.35 2.35
N LEU A 57 0.73 3.13 2.94
CA LEU A 57 1.29 3.98 3.99
C LEU A 57 2.35 4.87 3.37
N TYR A 58 2.26 6.18 3.59
CA TYR A 58 3.20 7.13 3.04
C TYR A 58 3.41 8.32 3.97
N THR A 59 4.50 9.06 3.75
CA THR A 59 4.74 10.37 4.38
C THR A 59 4.94 11.43 3.30
N ILE A 60 4.77 12.69 3.67
CA ILE A 60 5.05 13.85 2.83
C ILE A 60 6.28 14.53 3.43
N THR A 61 7.31 14.77 2.65
CA THR A 61 8.53 15.45 3.11
C THR A 61 8.95 16.49 2.10
N SER A 62 9.03 17.75 2.54
CA SER A 62 9.32 18.96 1.74
C SER A 62 8.37 19.18 0.57
N ASP A 63 8.48 18.38 -0.48
CA ASP A 63 7.73 18.45 -1.74
C ASP A 63 7.47 17.06 -2.37
N ARG A 64 7.79 15.98 -1.64
CA ARG A 64 7.71 14.60 -2.16
C ARG A 64 6.86 13.71 -1.28
N VAL A 65 6.21 12.76 -1.94
CA VAL A 65 5.53 11.63 -1.31
C VAL A 65 6.50 10.46 -1.22
N HIS A 66 6.68 9.92 -0.03
CA HIS A 66 7.44 8.70 0.21
C HIS A 66 6.49 7.57 0.59
N VAL A 67 6.28 6.60 -0.31
CA VAL A 67 5.53 5.39 -0.01
C VAL A 67 6.38 4.47 0.85
N LEU A 68 5.94 4.24 2.10
CA LEU A 68 6.65 3.44 3.09
C LEU A 68 6.31 1.95 2.97
N ALA A 69 5.03 1.63 2.72
CA ALA A 69 4.58 0.25 2.65
C ALA A 69 3.23 0.09 1.91
N VAL A 70 3.05 -1.09 1.31
CA VAL A 70 1.76 -1.62 0.84
C VAL A 70 1.31 -2.69 1.83
N LYS A 71 0.38 -2.35 2.73
CA LYS A 71 -0.01 -3.17 3.88
C LYS A 71 -1.27 -3.97 3.59
N ASN A 72 -1.21 -5.30 3.70
CA ASN A 72 -2.41 -6.16 3.73
C ASN A 72 -3.15 -5.98 5.08
N LEU A 73 -4.46 -5.73 5.03
CA LEU A 73 -5.30 -5.47 6.20
C LEU A 73 -6.00 -6.72 6.75
N LYS A 74 -6.06 -7.81 5.96
CA LYS A 74 -6.62 -9.11 6.39
C LYS A 74 -5.58 -10.02 7.03
N ARG A 75 -4.30 -9.85 6.71
CA ARG A 75 -3.21 -10.59 7.37
C ARG A 75 -3.00 -10.05 8.79
N ARG A 76 -3.30 -10.87 9.80
CA ARG A 76 -2.97 -10.57 11.21
C ARG A 76 -1.44 -10.41 11.36
N PRO A 77 -0.96 -9.49 12.22
CA PRO A 77 0.44 -9.09 12.28
C PRO A 77 1.31 -10.11 13.01
N MET A 78 1.79 -11.15 12.32
CA MET A 78 2.86 -12.03 12.85
C MET A 78 3.89 -12.35 11.76
N TYR A 79 4.63 -11.35 11.30
CA TYR A 79 5.77 -11.58 10.39
C TYR A 79 7.01 -10.72 10.70
N TRP A 80 6.91 -9.71 11.57
CA TRP A 80 8.05 -8.85 11.94
C TRP A 80 8.65 -9.16 13.33
N VAL A 81 8.42 -10.35 13.89
CA VAL A 81 9.18 -10.83 15.06
C VAL A 81 10.08 -11.96 14.59
N GLY A 82 11.39 -11.71 14.53
CA GLY A 82 12.39 -12.74 14.29
C GLY A 82 13.12 -12.63 12.95
N ARG A 83 13.86 -11.53 12.75
CA ARG A 83 15.13 -11.60 12.03
C ARG A 83 16.17 -10.82 12.83
N ALA A 84 16.71 -11.49 13.83
CA ALA A 84 18.11 -11.37 14.22
C ALA A 84 18.85 -12.55 13.57
#